data_AF-A0A6M1NVB1-F1
#
_entry.id   AF-A0A6M1NVB1-F1
#
_cell.length_a   1.000
_cell.length_b   1.000
_cell.length_c   1.000
_cell.angle_alpha   90.00
_cell.angle_beta   90.00
_cell.angle_gamma   90.00
#
_symmetry.space_group_name_H-M   'P 1'
#
loop_
_entity.id
_entity.type
_entity.pdbx_description
1 polymer ?
#
loop_
_entity_poly.entity_id
_entity_poly.type
_entity_poly.pdbx_seq_one_letter_code
_entity_poly.pdbx_strand_id
1 'polypeptide(L)'
;MKTDTSNVNSINHLLDVLFLESRNRFDHLQTSVLQNVLAAILYLFERSNSRNAQPDDADKYHKLALNYKLLLTQKLKEHTNLQYYLDQLNVSQSTLQLATKTVFQKSPKAILDELLIFCAKRMLADPSKRIQEIGYELGFSI
;
A
#
# COMPACT_ATOMS: atom_id res chain seq x y z
N MET A 1 10.14 19.84 -21.05
CA MET A 1 9.43 19.75 -19.77
C MET A 1 7.95 20.13 -19.95
N LYS A 2 7.20 19.40 -20.78
CA LYS A 2 5.77 19.62 -21.11
C LYS A 2 5.08 18.31 -21.46
N THR A 3 5.08 17.33 -20.56
CA THR A 3 4.32 16.09 -20.75
C THR A 3 4.01 15.51 -19.39
N ASP A 4 2.84 15.85 -18.84
CA ASP A 4 2.10 15.01 -17.88
C ASP A 4 0.77 15.63 -17.44
N THR A 5 0.54 16.93 -17.69
CA THR A 5 -0.74 17.58 -17.36
C THR A 5 -1.93 16.95 -18.09
N SER A 6 -1.74 16.43 -19.31
CA SER A 6 -2.83 15.83 -20.10
C SER A 6 -3.29 14.46 -19.55
N ASN A 7 -2.36 13.63 -19.07
CA ASN A 7 -2.71 12.34 -18.45
C ASN A 7 -3.36 12.55 -17.07
N VAL A 8 -2.83 13.48 -16.27
CA VAL A 8 -3.40 13.81 -14.94
C VAL A 8 -4.83 14.33 -15.09
N ASN A 9 -5.09 15.20 -16.07
CA ASN A 9 -6.45 15.67 -16.36
C ASN A 9 -7.38 14.52 -16.81
N SER A 10 -6.88 13.59 -17.63
CA SER A 10 -7.65 12.42 -18.05
C SER A 10 -8.01 11.50 -16.88
N ILE A 11 -7.08 11.28 -15.95
CA ILE A 11 -7.33 10.50 -14.73
C ILE A 11 -8.35 11.20 -13.83
N ASN A 12 -8.24 12.52 -13.66
CA ASN A 12 -9.22 13.29 -12.87
C ASN A 12 -10.63 13.18 -13.46
N HIS A 13 -10.78 13.30 -14.78
CA HIS A 13 -12.06 13.09 -15.43
C HIS A 13 -12.62 11.67 -15.23
N LEU A 14 -11.76 10.64 -15.28
CA LEU A 14 -12.20 9.26 -14.99
C LEU A 14 -12.58 9.06 -13.53
N LEU A 15 -11.90 9.73 -12.59
CA LEU A 15 -12.27 9.72 -11.17
C LEU A 15 -13.63 10.41 -10.94
N ASP A 16 -13.90 11.51 -11.63
CA ASP A 16 -15.20 12.18 -11.59
C ASP A 16 -16.31 11.27 -12.11
N VAL A 17 -16.08 10.60 -13.25
CA VAL A 17 -17.02 9.61 -13.82
C VAL A 17 -17.23 8.45 -12.86
N LEU A 18 -16.17 7.92 -12.23
CA LEU A 18 -16.26 6.85 -11.24
C LEU A 18 -17.08 7.28 -10.02
N PHE A 19 -16.88 8.52 -9.53
CA PHE A 19 -17.61 9.06 -8.40
C PHE A 19 -19.09 9.29 -8.72
N LEU A 20 -19.40 9.84 -9.90
CA LEU A 20 -20.77 10.03 -10.36
C LEU A 20 -21.49 8.68 -10.54
N GLU A 21 -20.83 7.70 -11.16
CA GLU A 21 -21.40 6.38 -11.37
C GLU A 21 -21.61 5.64 -10.05
N SER A 22 -20.73 5.82 -9.06
CA SER A 22 -20.89 5.22 -7.72
C SER A 22 -22.14 5.68 -6.96
N ARG A 23 -22.72 6.83 -7.35
CA ARG A 23 -23.96 7.39 -6.76
C ARG A 23 -25.23 6.92 -7.47
N ASN A 24 -25.10 6.26 -8.62
CA ASN A 24 -26.24 5.68 -9.33
C ASN A 24 -26.80 4.45 -8.59
N ARG A 25 -27.98 3.99 -9.01
CA ARG A 25 -28.58 2.79 -8.43
C ARG A 25 -27.75 1.55 -8.74
N PHE A 26 -27.65 0.66 -7.74
CA PHE A 26 -26.98 -0.62 -7.88
C PHE A 26 -27.63 -1.49 -8.96
N ASP A 27 -26.95 -1.61 -10.10
CA ASP A 27 -27.31 -2.49 -11.21
C ASP A 27 -26.05 -3.20 -11.75
N HIS A 28 -26.24 -4.33 -12.45
CA HIS A 28 -25.17 -5.09 -13.08
C HIS A 28 -24.36 -4.24 -14.06
N LEU A 29 -25.02 -3.34 -14.81
CA LEU A 29 -24.38 -2.40 -15.72
C LEU A 29 -23.48 -1.40 -15.00
N GLN A 30 -23.93 -0.85 -13.86
CA GLN A 30 -23.13 0.06 -13.04
C GLN A 30 -21.84 -0.64 -12.57
N THR A 31 -21.94 -1.90 -12.15
CA THR A 31 -20.78 -2.69 -11.72
C THR A 31 -19.78 -2.87 -12.86
N SER A 32 -20.25 -3.19 -14.07
CA SER A 32 -19.39 -3.29 -15.25
C SER A 32 -18.75 -1.95 -15.64
N VAL A 33 -19.49 -0.85 -15.58
CA VAL A 33 -18.95 0.49 -15.85
C VAL A 33 -17.87 0.86 -14.84
N LEU A 34 -18.12 0.65 -13.54
CA LEU A 34 -17.14 0.92 -12.48
C LEU A 34 -15.87 0.09 -12.67
N GLN A 35 -15.99 -1.20 -12.99
CA GLN A 35 -14.84 -2.06 -13.26
C GLN A 35 -14.03 -1.57 -14.45
N ASN A 36 -14.69 -1.18 -15.55
CA ASN A 36 -14.04 -0.69 -16.75
C ASN A 36 -13.33 0.65 -16.51
N VAL A 37 -13.97 1.58 -15.80
CA VAL A 37 -13.37 2.89 -15.47
C VAL A 37 -12.17 2.70 -14.53
N LEU A 38 -12.29 1.82 -13.53
CA LEU A 38 -11.18 1.49 -12.64
C LEU A 38 -10.01 0.87 -13.42
N ALA A 39 -10.29 -0.09 -14.30
CA ALA A 39 -9.27 -0.70 -15.16
C ALA A 39 -8.59 0.35 -16.04
N ALA A 40 -9.34 1.27 -16.65
CA ALA A 40 -8.79 2.36 -17.45
C ALA A 40 -7.87 3.28 -16.64
N ILE A 41 -8.25 3.64 -15.41
CA ILE A 41 -7.40 4.42 -14.50
C ILE A 41 -6.11 3.67 -14.19
N LEU A 42 -6.19 2.37 -13.88
CA LEU A 42 -5.01 1.54 -13.60
C LEU A 42 -4.07 1.45 -14.80
N TYR A 43 -4.59 1.26 -16.01
CA TYR A 43 -3.79 1.23 -17.24
C TYR A 43 -3.13 2.57 -17.54
N LEU A 44 -3.83 3.70 -17.32
CA LEU A 44 -3.23 5.02 -17.50
C LEU A 44 -2.11 5.29 -16.47
N PHE A 45 -2.30 4.84 -15.23
CA PHE A 45 -1.28 4.92 -14.20
C PHE A 45 -0.05 4.08 -14.56
N GLU A 46 -0.24 2.82 -14.95
CA GLU A 46 0.83 1.93 -15.42
C GLU A 46 1.59 2.52 -16.62
N ARG A 47 0.85 3.11 -17.58
CA ARG A 47 1.43 3.77 -18.76
C ARG A 47 2.25 5.00 -18.40
N SER A 48 1.82 5.80 -17.42
CA SER A 48 2.60 6.95 -16.92
C SER A 48 3.86 6.49 -16.19
N ASN A 49 3.75 5.42 -15.39
CA ASN A 49 4.87 4.87 -14.63
C ASN A 49 5.94 4.26 -15.55
N SER A 50 5.51 3.57 -16.62
CA SER A 50 6.42 2.95 -17.61
C SER A 50 7.19 3.96 -18.45
N ARG A 51 6.65 5.17 -18.67
CA ARG A 51 7.32 6.24 -19.43
C ARG A 51 8.36 7.02 -18.63
N ASN A 52 8.23 7.02 -17.31
CA ASN A 52 9.14 7.68 -16.38
C ASN A 52 10.24 6.74 -15.83
N ALA A 53 10.33 5.50 -16.33
CA ALA A 53 11.33 4.52 -15.95
C ALA A 53 12.72 4.84 -16.57
N GLN A 54 13.33 5.95 -16.16
CA GLN A 54 14.78 5.98 -16.05
C GLN A 54 15.15 5.23 -14.76
N PRO A 55 16.16 4.34 -14.77
CA PRO A 55 16.59 3.62 -13.59
C PRO A 55 17.36 4.59 -12.69
N ASP A 56 16.64 5.48 -12.02
CA ASP A 56 17.20 6.35 -11.01
C ASP A 56 17.30 5.56 -9.70
N ASP A 57 18.37 5.74 -8.93
CA ASP A 57 18.54 5.03 -7.65
C ASP A 57 17.37 5.32 -6.68
N ALA A 58 16.69 6.45 -6.86
CA ALA A 58 15.45 6.80 -6.19
C ALA A 58 14.32 5.78 -6.44
N ASP A 59 14.20 5.23 -7.65
CA ASP A 59 13.18 4.23 -8.00
C ASP A 59 13.49 2.88 -7.34
N LYS A 60 14.77 2.53 -7.17
CA LYS A 60 15.18 1.30 -6.46
C LYS A 60 14.84 1.37 -4.97
N TYR A 61 15.12 2.49 -4.31
CA TYR A 61 14.72 2.70 -2.92
C TYR A 61 13.19 2.79 -2.77
N HIS A 62 12.51 3.41 -3.73
CA HIS A 62 11.05 3.47 -3.78
C HIS A 62 10.41 2.08 -3.86
N LYS A 63 10.85 1.26 -4.81
CA LYS A 63 10.41 -0.12 -4.97
C LYS A 63 10.70 -0.95 -3.72
N LEU A 64 11.90 -0.82 -3.15
CA LEU A 64 12.26 -1.54 -1.93
C LEU A 64 11.34 -1.17 -0.75
N ALA A 65 11.10 0.12 -0.54
CA ALA A 65 10.24 0.60 0.54
C ALA A 65 8.78 0.16 0.33
N LEU A 66 8.28 0.20 -0.91
CA LEU A 66 6.93 -0.29 -1.25
C LEU A 66 6.80 -1.80 -1.01
N ASN A 67 7.79 -2.58 -1.46
CA ASN A 67 7.84 -4.03 -1.26
C ASN A 67 7.86 -4.38 0.23
N TYR A 68 8.63 -3.64 1.04
CA TYR A 68 8.61 -3.80 2.50
C TYR A 68 7.22 -3.56 3.09
N LYS A 69 6.54 -2.47 2.70
CA LYS A 69 5.18 -2.18 3.19
C LYS A 69 4.17 -3.24 2.77
N LEU A 70 4.29 -3.78 1.56
CA LEU A 70 3.42 -4.84 1.04
C LEU A 70 3.65 -6.14 1.81
N LEU A 71 4.91 -6.53 2.01
CA LEU A 71 5.30 -7.73 2.76
C LEU A 71 4.84 -7.64 4.23
N LEU A 72 4.99 -6.46 4.86
CA LEU A 72 4.43 -6.20 6.18
C LEU A 72 2.93 -6.48 6.20
N THR A 73 2.16 -5.85 5.31
CA THR A 73 0.71 -5.99 5.28
C THR A 73 0.24 -7.45 5.13
N GLN A 74 1.00 -8.28 4.42
CA GLN A 74 0.69 -9.69 4.21
C GLN A 74 1.10 -10.59 5.38
N LYS A 75 2.28 -10.36 5.97
CA LYS A 75 2.93 -11.29 6.90
C LYS A 75 2.97 -10.83 8.36
N LEU A 76 2.47 -9.64 8.68
CA LEU A 76 2.49 -9.08 10.05
C LEU A 76 1.77 -9.95 11.09
N LYS A 77 0.77 -10.72 10.67
CA LYS A 77 0.04 -11.64 11.56
C LYS A 77 0.85 -12.88 11.95
N GLU A 78 1.81 -13.29 11.10
CA GLU A 78 2.61 -14.50 11.29
C GLU A 78 3.98 -14.15 11.91
N HIS A 79 4.56 -13.01 11.52
CA HIS A 79 5.89 -12.59 11.91
C HIS A 79 5.92 -11.09 12.24
N THR A 80 6.24 -10.75 13.49
CA THR A 80 6.40 -9.36 13.94
C THR A 80 7.87 -8.92 14.00
N ASN A 81 8.81 -9.82 13.70
CA ASN A 81 10.23 -9.52 13.79
C ASN A 81 10.74 -8.80 12.53
N LEU A 82 11.39 -7.64 12.71
CA LEU A 82 12.03 -6.89 11.62
C LEU A 82 13.06 -7.73 10.85
N GLN A 83 13.80 -8.63 11.52
CA GLN A 83 14.81 -9.47 10.86
C GLN A 83 14.21 -10.40 9.80
N TYR A 84 13.03 -10.96 10.06
CA TYR A 84 12.32 -11.77 9.08
C TYR A 84 12.11 -11.01 7.75
N TYR A 85 11.73 -9.74 7.83
CA TYR A 85 11.50 -8.91 6.65
C TYR A 85 12.80 -8.56 5.92
N LEU A 86 13.91 -8.39 6.64
CA LEU A 86 15.23 -8.16 6.05
C LEU A 86 15.70 -9.39 5.25
N ASP A 87 15.50 -10.58 5.81
CA ASP A 87 15.85 -11.86 5.18
C ASP A 87 14.99 -12.10 3.92
N GLN A 88 13.67 -11.88 4.03
CA GLN A 88 12.76 -12.05 2.89
C GLN A 88 13.01 -11.08 1.74
N LEU A 89 13.50 -9.87 2.06
CA LEU A 89 13.84 -8.87 1.04
C LEU A 89 15.30 -8.99 0.56
N ASN A 90 16.11 -9.87 1.14
CA ASN A 90 17.55 -10.00 0.87
C ASN A 90 18.30 -8.64 0.95
N VAL A 91 17.99 -7.85 1.98
CA VAL A 91 18.61 -6.53 2.19
C VAL A 91 19.15 -6.37 3.59
N SER A 92 20.19 -5.55 3.73
CA SER A 92 20.71 -5.16 5.03
C SER A 92 19.79 -4.17 5.73
N GLN A 93 19.87 -4.13 7.06
CA GLN A 93 19.13 -3.19 7.89
C GLN A 93 19.40 -1.72 7.51
N SER A 94 20.64 -1.39 7.15
CA SER A 94 21.03 -0.03 6.76
C SER A 94 20.41 0.38 5.42
N THR A 95 20.39 -0.53 4.43
CA THR A 95 19.74 -0.29 3.13
C THR A 95 18.24 -0.09 3.30
N LEU A 96 17.57 -0.92 4.10
CA LEU A 96 16.14 -0.76 4.36
C LEU A 96 15.84 0.55 5.12
N GLN A 97 16.65 0.90 6.11
CA GLN A 97 16.52 2.17 6.84
C GLN A 97 16.64 3.38 5.91
N LEU A 98 17.60 3.36 4.99
CA LEU A 98 17.76 4.43 4.01
C LEU A 98 16.53 4.51 3.09
N ALA A 99 16.06 3.37 2.59
CA ALA A 99 14.89 3.29 1.71
C ALA A 99 13.61 3.80 2.37
N THR A 100 13.33 3.38 3.61
CA THR A 100 12.12 3.84 4.31
C THR A 100 12.22 5.30 4.74
N LYS A 101 13.42 5.78 5.07
CA LYS A 101 13.65 7.18 5.41
C LYS A 101 13.50 8.10 4.20
N THR A 102 13.96 7.69 3.02
CA THR A 102 13.82 8.47 1.80
C THR A 102 12.37 8.52 1.31
N VAL A 103 11.65 7.40 1.39
CA VAL A 103 10.30 7.27 0.81
C VAL A 103 9.19 7.64 1.79
N PHE A 104 9.27 7.17 3.03
CA PHE A 104 8.22 7.34 4.05
C PHE A 104 8.61 8.31 5.17
N GLN A 105 9.84 8.83 5.16
CA GLN A 105 10.39 9.69 6.23
C GLN A 105 10.33 9.04 7.63
N LYS A 106 10.28 7.70 7.68
CA LYS A 106 10.14 6.92 8.92
C LYS A 106 11.14 5.77 8.97
N SER A 107 11.45 5.32 10.18
CA SER A 107 12.28 4.12 10.37
C SER A 107 11.46 2.87 10.04
N PRO A 108 12.11 1.76 9.61
CA PRO A 108 11.41 0.51 9.29
C PRO A 108 10.62 -0.02 10.49
N LYS A 109 11.16 0.17 11.71
CA LYS A 109 10.51 -0.21 12.96
C LYS A 109 9.30 0.67 13.28
N ALA A 110 9.38 1.99 13.08
CA ALA A 110 8.23 2.86 13.27
C ALA A 110 7.07 2.49 12.33
N ILE A 111 7.37 2.14 11.08
CA ILE A 111 6.37 1.68 10.11
C ILE A 111 5.72 0.36 10.57
N LEU A 112 6.54 -0.58 11.07
CA LEU A 112 6.08 -1.85 11.63
C LEU A 112 5.14 -1.62 12.82
N ASP A 113 5.55 -0.80 13.79
CA ASP A 113 4.77 -0.49 15.00
C ASP A 113 3.45 0.21 14.65
N GLU A 114 3.45 1.17 13.70
CA GLU A 114 2.24 1.84 13.23
C GLU A 114 1.25 0.87 12.58
N LEU A 115 1.74 -0.02 11.73
CA LEU A 115 0.92 -1.05 11.09
C LEU A 115 0.37 -2.04 12.11
N LEU A 116 1.15 -2.38 13.13
CA LEU A 116 0.73 -3.27 14.20
C LEU A 116 -0.37 -2.64 15.05
N ILE A 117 -0.23 -1.36 15.41
CA ILE A 117 -1.28 -0.58 16.09
C ILE A 117 -2.54 -0.49 15.22
N PHE A 118 -2.38 -0.24 13.92
CA PHE A 118 -3.52 -0.19 12.99
C PHE A 118 -4.26 -1.53 12.93
N CYS A 119 -3.53 -2.64 12.87
CA CYS A 119 -4.10 -3.99 12.92
C CYS A 119 -4.82 -4.24 14.25
N ALA A 120 -4.22 -3.85 15.38
CA ALA A 120 -4.83 -3.96 16.70
C ALA A 120 -6.16 -3.20 16.79
N LYS A 121 -6.18 -1.94 16.34
CA LYS A 121 -7.42 -1.13 16.28
C LYS A 121 -8.51 -1.81 15.45
N ARG A 122 -8.15 -2.38 14.30
CA ARG A 122 -9.09 -3.12 13.45
C ARG A 122 -9.64 -4.36 14.14
N MET A 123 -8.80 -5.10 14.85
CA MET A 123 -9.21 -6.30 15.58
C MET A 123 -10.09 -5.98 16.78
N LEU A 124 -9.83 -4.86 17.47
CA LEU A 124 -10.65 -4.39 18.59
C LEU A 124 -12.03 -3.87 18.15
N ALA A 125 -12.19 -3.53 16.87
CA ALA A 125 -13.49 -3.16 16.33
C ALA A 125 -14.43 -4.38 16.16
N ASP A 126 -13.90 -5.60 16.20
CA ASP A 126 -14.68 -6.83 16.16
C ASP A 126 -15.10 -7.25 17.58
N PRO A 127 -16.40 -7.15 17.92
CA PRO A 127 -16.89 -7.46 19.27
C PRO A 127 -16.82 -8.96 19.61
N SER A 128 -16.54 -9.83 18.65
CA SER A 128 -16.44 -11.28 18.87
C SER A 128 -15.08 -11.72 19.45
N LYS A 129 -14.05 -10.87 19.37
CA LYS A 129 -12.69 -11.22 19.80
C LYS A 129 -12.41 -10.77 21.22
N ARG A 130 -11.80 -11.64 22.04
CA ARG A 130 -11.34 -11.26 23.38
C ARG A 130 -10.01 -10.50 23.29
N ILE A 131 -9.83 -9.52 24.18
CA ILE A 131 -8.60 -8.70 24.24
C ILE A 131 -7.35 -9.58 24.40
N GLN A 132 -7.44 -10.68 25.16
CA GLN A 132 -6.35 -11.63 25.36
C GLN A 132 -5.97 -12.38 24.06
N GLU A 133 -6.97 -12.77 23.26
CA GLU A 133 -6.76 -13.43 21.96
C GLU A 133 -6.11 -12.46 20.96
N ILE A 134 -6.52 -11.19 20.99
CA ILE A 134 -5.93 -10.12 20.17
C ILE A 134 -4.46 -9.89 20.56
N GLY A 135 -4.16 -9.84 21.86
CA GLY A 135 -2.77 -9.71 22.35
C GLY A 135 -1.89 -10.86 21.88
N TYR A 136 -2.38 -12.10 22.01
CA TYR A 136 -1.68 -13.30 21.57
C TYR A 136 -1.46 -13.32 20.04
N GLU A 137 -2.50 -13.02 19.24
CA GLU A 137 -2.39 -12.95 17.77
C GLU A 137 -1.39 -11.88 17.29
N LEU A 138 -1.21 -10.80 18.05
CA LEU A 138 -0.25 -9.72 17.73
C LEU A 138 1.16 -10.00 18.26
N GLY A 139 1.40 -11.15 18.88
CA GLY A 139 2.70 -11.53 19.43
C GLY A 139 3.06 -10.80 20.73
N PHE A 140 2.09 -10.17 21.39
CA PHE A 140 2.27 -9.71 22.77
C PHE A 140 2.10 -10.93 23.68
N SER A 141 3.22 -11.56 24.07
CA SER A 141 3.18 -12.53 25.18
C SER A 141 2.74 -11.78 26.43
N ILE A 142 1.50 -12.06 26.86
CA ILE A 142 0.95 -11.69 28.17
C ILE A 142 1.23 -12.83 29.13
#